data_AF-A0A537REJ4-F1
#
_entry.id   AF-A0A537REJ4-F1
#
_cell.length_a   1.000
_cell.length_b   1.000
_cell.length_c   1.000
_cell.angle_alpha   90.00
_cell.angle_beta   90.00
_cell.angle_gamma   90.00
#
_symmetry.space_group_name_H-M   'P 1'
#
loop_
_entity.id
_entity.type
_entity.pdbx_description
1 polymer ?
#
loop_
_entity_poly.entity_id
_entity_poly.type
_entity_poly.pdbx_seq_one_letter_code
_entity_poly.pdbx_strand_id
1 'polypeptide(L)'
;MLAQPAARHMMQGCKEKRVLESRTPAQLSLGEAITALRRGEPVLIRDDEINVLAVAAELATKENLQRLRQISRAPARVVLTRRRAVALGLAARDELSGALTISVSDELPAAVIRNLADPGASLGAEPPGFGPEPLPAKGGALAAVALAKLASLLPAALVLRAGKSETVLFARRGDLAVIDASAVFKRDAATAGLERVAEARVPLADAENARLIAFRPRDGGFEHLAI
;
A
#
# COMPACT_ATOMS: atom_id res chain seq x y z
N MET A 1 -34.18 -26.04 -64.03
CA MET A 1 -33.09 -26.62 -63.22
C MET A 1 -32.18 -25.48 -62.81
N LEU A 2 -32.35 -24.99 -61.56
CA LEU A 2 -31.39 -24.31 -60.66
C LEU A 2 -30.67 -23.04 -61.20
N ALA A 3 -30.52 -21.92 -60.51
CA ALA A 3 -30.99 -21.34 -59.24
C ALA A 3 -30.65 -19.82 -59.29
N GLN A 4 -31.28 -19.06 -58.40
CA GLN A 4 -31.30 -17.59 -58.25
C GLN A 4 -30.04 -17.00 -57.54
N PRO A 5 -29.94 -15.67 -57.23
CA PRO A 5 -28.74 -14.85 -57.44
C PRO A 5 -28.13 -14.19 -56.16
N ALA A 6 -27.13 -13.33 -56.40
CA ALA A 6 -26.76 -12.10 -55.65
C ALA A 6 -26.23 -12.20 -54.21
N ALA A 7 -25.01 -11.68 -53.99
CA ALA A 7 -24.68 -10.93 -52.78
C ALA A 7 -23.44 -10.03 -52.99
N ARG A 8 -23.66 -8.72 -52.88
CA ARG A 8 -22.64 -7.70 -52.62
C ARG A 8 -21.90 -8.05 -51.32
N HIS A 9 -20.57 -7.95 -51.31
CA HIS A 9 -19.79 -7.90 -50.08
C HIS A 9 -19.09 -6.55 -49.97
N MET A 10 -19.76 -5.61 -49.31
CA MET A 10 -19.16 -4.47 -48.61
C MET A 10 -18.98 -4.91 -47.16
N MET A 11 -17.74 -5.07 -46.70
CA MET A 11 -17.39 -5.10 -45.26
C MET A 11 -16.04 -4.39 -45.16
N GLN A 12 -16.07 -3.07 -44.99
CA GLN A 12 -15.94 -2.38 -43.69
C GLN A 12 -14.58 -2.61 -43.03
N GLY A 13 -13.77 -1.55 -43.10
CA GLY A 13 -12.48 -1.45 -42.44
C GLY A 13 -12.60 -1.64 -40.92
N CYS A 14 -11.70 -2.48 -40.40
CA CYS A 14 -11.46 -2.64 -38.99
C CYS A 14 -10.76 -1.37 -38.48
N LYS A 15 -11.53 -0.39 -37.96
CA LYS A 15 -10.97 0.67 -37.12
C LYS A 15 -10.81 0.10 -35.71
N GLU A 16 -9.59 -0.35 -35.40
CA GLU A 16 -9.14 -0.55 -34.01
C GLU A 16 -9.33 0.76 -33.23
N LYS A 17 -10.42 0.86 -32.50
CA LYS A 17 -10.59 1.88 -31.46
C LYS A 17 -9.73 1.47 -30.27
N ARG A 18 -8.49 1.96 -30.23
CA ARG A 18 -7.69 1.99 -29.02
C ARG A 18 -8.39 2.94 -28.03
N VAL A 19 -9.22 2.39 -27.15
CA VAL A 19 -9.86 3.13 -26.07
C VAL A 19 -8.77 3.50 -25.07
N LEU A 20 -8.28 4.74 -25.11
CA LEU A 20 -7.59 5.33 -23.96
C LEU A 20 -8.65 5.52 -22.88
N GLU A 21 -8.75 4.58 -21.94
CA GLU A 21 -9.59 4.75 -20.76
C GLU A 21 -9.08 5.94 -19.95
N SER A 22 -9.89 6.98 -19.83
CA SER A 22 -9.61 8.13 -18.98
C SER A 22 -9.60 7.67 -17.52
N ARG A 23 -8.49 7.93 -16.81
CA ARG A 23 -8.37 7.58 -15.38
C ARG A 23 -9.41 8.36 -14.57
N THR A 24 -10.09 7.68 -13.66
CA THR A 24 -11.00 8.34 -12.70
C THR A 24 -10.21 9.24 -11.72
N PRO A 25 -10.82 10.28 -11.15
CA PRO A 25 -10.16 11.15 -10.17
C PRO A 25 -9.55 10.38 -8.99
N ALA A 26 -10.21 9.31 -8.53
CA ALA A 26 -9.70 8.45 -7.46
C ALA A 26 -8.46 7.62 -7.87
N GLN A 27 -8.35 7.23 -9.15
CA GLN A 27 -7.16 6.55 -9.67
C GLN A 27 -5.98 7.52 -9.83
N LEU A 28 -6.25 8.77 -10.20
CA LEU A 28 -5.22 9.81 -10.27
C LEU A 28 -4.67 10.13 -8.87
N SER A 29 -5.55 10.37 -7.89
CA SER A 29 -5.13 10.65 -6.51
C SER A 29 -4.35 9.48 -5.88
N LEU A 30 -4.73 8.24 -6.20
CA LEU A 30 -3.96 7.06 -5.79
C LEU A 30 -2.58 6.99 -6.42
N GLY A 31 -2.47 7.27 -7.73
CA GLY A 31 -1.18 7.32 -8.41
C GLY A 31 -0.26 8.41 -7.83
N GLU A 32 -0.81 9.59 -7.54
CA GLU A 32 -0.11 10.69 -6.88
C GLU A 32 0.34 10.32 -5.46
N ALA A 33 -0.55 9.72 -4.66
CA ALA A 33 -0.25 9.24 -3.31
C ALA A 33 0.85 8.17 -3.30
N ILE A 34 0.79 7.18 -4.20
CA ILE A 34 1.83 6.16 -4.35
C ILE A 34 3.17 6.81 -4.73
N THR A 35 3.15 7.75 -5.68
CA THR A 35 4.36 8.42 -6.15
C THR A 35 4.98 9.28 -5.05
N ALA A 36 4.17 10.07 -4.34
CA ALA A 36 4.61 10.87 -3.20
C ALA A 36 5.21 9.99 -2.10
N LEU A 37 4.53 8.89 -1.74
CA LEU A 37 5.02 7.98 -0.70
C LEU A 37 6.37 7.36 -1.08
N ARG A 38 6.57 6.98 -2.35
CA ARG A 38 7.87 6.48 -2.88
C ARG A 38 8.98 7.52 -2.86
N ARG A 39 8.64 8.82 -2.88
CA ARG A 39 9.61 9.92 -2.73
C ARG A 39 9.90 10.26 -1.27
N GLY A 40 9.27 9.58 -0.31
CA GLY A 40 9.35 9.92 1.11
C GLY A 40 8.63 11.22 1.46
N GLU A 41 7.70 11.66 0.60
CA GLU A 41 6.86 12.84 0.81
C GLU A 41 5.63 12.46 1.67
N PRO A 42 5.15 13.36 2.55
CA PRO A 42 3.94 13.10 3.32
C PRO A 42 2.71 13.01 2.42
N VAL A 43 1.86 12.03 2.69
CA VAL A 43 0.54 11.86 2.07
C VAL A 43 -0.54 12.09 3.11
N LEU A 44 -1.52 12.93 2.80
CA LEU A 44 -2.72 13.09 3.62
C LEU A 44 -3.71 11.98 3.28
N ILE A 45 -4.00 11.12 4.25
CA ILE A 45 -5.00 10.06 4.13
C ILE A 45 -6.23 10.49 4.94
N ARG A 46 -7.34 10.69 4.24
CA ARG A 46 -8.62 11.06 4.81
C ARG A 46 -9.44 9.84 5.15
N ASP A 47 -10.11 9.88 6.28
CA ASP A 47 -10.97 8.82 6.79
C ASP A 47 -12.06 9.46 7.66
N ASP A 48 -13.20 8.79 7.79
CA ASP A 48 -14.34 9.34 8.55
C ASP A 48 -14.00 9.47 10.04
N GLU A 49 -13.13 8.60 10.57
CA GLU A 49 -12.74 8.60 11.98
C GLU A 49 -11.32 9.14 12.19
N ILE A 50 -10.33 8.61 11.45
CA ILE A 50 -8.90 8.87 11.73
C ILE A 50 -8.17 9.36 10.48
N ASN A 51 -8.11 10.67 10.31
CA ASN A 51 -7.24 11.31 9.32
C ASN A 51 -5.78 11.27 9.76
N VAL A 52 -4.87 11.00 8.82
CA VAL A 52 -3.43 10.96 9.11
C VAL A 52 -2.60 11.61 8.01
N LEU A 53 -1.48 12.22 8.39
CA LEU A 53 -0.35 12.42 7.50
C LEU A 53 0.57 11.21 7.62
N ALA A 54 0.91 10.58 6.49
CA ALA A 54 1.70 9.36 6.46
C ALA A 54 2.96 9.54 5.61
N VAL A 55 4.07 8.99 6.10
CA VAL A 55 5.32 8.78 5.34
C VAL A 55 5.71 7.31 5.47
N ALA A 56 6.30 6.72 4.44
CA ALA A 56 6.79 5.34 4.52
C ALA A 56 7.91 5.23 5.56
N ALA A 57 7.80 4.28 6.48
CA ALA A 57 8.73 4.17 7.60
C ALA A 57 10.16 3.83 7.13
N GLU A 58 10.30 3.03 6.06
CA GLU A 58 11.61 2.70 5.48
C GLU A 58 12.34 3.91 4.89
N LEU A 59 11.60 4.94 4.48
CA LEU A 59 12.15 6.17 3.88
C LEU A 59 12.33 7.28 4.92
N ALA A 60 12.21 6.99 6.21
CA ALA A 60 12.43 7.98 7.26
C ALA A 60 13.87 8.54 7.17
N THR A 61 14.00 9.86 7.11
CA THR A 61 15.26 10.62 7.11
C THR A 61 15.16 11.75 8.12
N LYS A 62 16.28 12.36 8.54
CA LYS A 62 16.18 13.48 9.48
C LYS A 62 15.39 14.64 8.87
N GLU A 63 15.58 14.84 7.57
CA GLU A 63 15.02 15.93 6.78
C GLU A 63 13.50 15.78 6.62
N ASN A 64 13.00 14.60 6.26
CA ASN A 64 11.54 14.42 6.12
C ASN A 64 10.81 14.39 7.47
N LEU A 65 11.44 13.90 8.54
CA LEU A 65 10.88 14.00 9.90
C LEU A 65 10.77 15.45 10.34
N GLN A 66 11.79 16.28 10.07
CA GLN A 66 11.74 17.71 10.34
C GLN A 66 10.63 18.41 9.53
N ARG A 67 10.50 18.12 8.23
CA ARG A 67 9.40 18.64 7.40
C ARG A 67 8.03 18.23 7.96
N LEU A 68 7.87 16.97 8.37
CA LEU A 68 6.62 16.47 8.94
C LEU A 68 6.25 17.22 10.24
N ARG A 69 7.24 17.48 11.12
CA ARG A 69 7.07 18.28 12.34
C ARG A 69 6.78 19.76 12.08
N GLN A 70 7.19 20.30 10.93
CA GLN A 70 6.81 21.66 10.52
C GLN A 70 5.36 21.75 10.07
N ILE A 71 4.78 20.64 9.57
CA ILE A 71 3.39 20.58 9.11
C ILE A 71 2.43 20.38 10.29
N SER A 72 2.75 19.47 11.22
CA SER A 72 1.93 19.22 12.41
C SER A 72 2.79 18.91 13.63
N ARG A 73 2.31 19.31 14.81
CA ARG A 73 2.90 18.99 16.11
C ARG A 73 2.21 17.80 16.79
N ALA A 74 1.32 17.09 16.08
CA ALA A 74 0.68 15.90 16.63
C ALA A 74 1.75 14.82 16.94
N PRO A 75 1.56 14.03 18.02
CA PRO A 75 2.51 12.98 18.39
C PRO A 75 2.70 11.94 17.28
N ALA A 76 3.95 11.58 17.02
CA ALA A 76 4.27 10.59 16.01
C ALA A 76 3.96 9.16 16.44
N ARG A 77 3.50 8.34 15.50
CA ARG A 77 3.24 6.91 15.71
C ARG A 77 3.76 6.11 14.55
N VAL A 78 4.35 4.95 14.81
CA VAL A 78 4.73 4.00 13.77
C VAL A 78 3.63 2.96 13.65
N VAL A 79 3.13 2.76 12.44
CA VAL A 79 2.16 1.71 12.11
C VAL A 79 2.88 0.65 11.32
N LEU A 80 2.74 -0.62 11.73
CA LEU A 80 3.33 -1.76 11.03
C LEU A 80 2.37 -2.93 11.04
N THR A 81 2.53 -3.85 10.08
CA THR A 81 1.75 -5.10 10.09
C THR A 81 1.89 -5.86 11.40
N ARG A 82 0.85 -6.60 11.79
CA ARG A 82 0.90 -7.43 12.99
C ARG A 82 2.01 -8.48 12.90
N ARG A 83 2.24 -9.07 11.71
CA ARG A 83 3.37 -9.98 11.47
C ARG A 83 4.72 -9.35 11.82
N ARG A 84 4.94 -8.10 11.41
CA ARG A 84 6.18 -7.39 11.74
C ARG A 84 6.28 -7.12 13.24
N ALA A 85 5.18 -6.73 13.88
CA ALA A 85 5.16 -6.48 15.32
C ALA A 85 5.46 -7.75 16.13
N VAL A 86 4.92 -8.89 15.71
CA VAL A 86 5.23 -10.21 16.28
C VAL A 86 6.70 -10.58 16.10
N ALA A 87 7.27 -10.37 14.90
CA ALA A 87 8.69 -10.61 14.65
C ALA A 87 9.61 -9.74 15.54
N LEU A 88 9.09 -8.60 15.98
CA LEU A 88 9.74 -7.67 16.88
C LEU A 88 9.47 -7.93 18.38
N GLY A 89 8.65 -8.92 18.72
CA GLY A 89 8.25 -9.18 20.11
C GLY A 89 7.28 -8.16 20.69
N LEU A 90 6.66 -7.32 19.86
CA LEU A 90 5.72 -6.26 20.26
C LEU A 90 4.25 -6.72 20.24
N ALA A 91 3.97 -7.96 19.85
CA ALA A 91 2.63 -8.53 19.80
C ALA A 91 2.65 -10.05 19.98
N ALA A 92 1.55 -10.60 20.48
CA ALA A 92 1.34 -12.04 20.57
C ALA A 92 1.12 -12.68 19.17
N ARG A 93 1.43 -13.98 19.08
CA ARG A 93 1.39 -14.79 17.84
C ARG A 93 0.00 -15.34 17.49
N ASP A 94 -1.00 -15.08 18.32
CA ASP A 94 -2.36 -15.59 18.23
C ASP A 94 -3.13 -15.06 17.01
N GLU A 95 -2.88 -13.81 16.61
CA GLU A 95 -3.39 -13.19 15.40
C GLU A 95 -2.23 -12.69 14.52
N LEU A 96 -2.33 -12.81 13.20
CA LEU A 96 -1.30 -12.29 12.27
C LEU A 96 -1.86 -11.31 11.24
N SER A 97 -3.18 -11.07 11.26
CA SER A 97 -3.85 -10.13 10.36
C SER A 97 -3.82 -8.70 10.90
N GLY A 98 -3.99 -7.74 10.01
CA GLY A 98 -4.06 -6.32 10.35
C GLY A 98 -2.71 -5.68 10.65
N ALA A 99 -2.78 -4.53 11.31
CA ALA A 99 -1.63 -3.71 11.66
C ALA A 99 -1.79 -3.15 13.08
N LEU A 100 -0.66 -2.78 13.69
CA LEU A 100 -0.60 -2.18 15.01
C LEU A 100 0.00 -0.78 14.91
N THR A 101 -0.53 0.12 15.72
CA THR A 101 -0.03 1.48 15.94
C THR A 101 0.78 1.49 17.21
N ILE A 102 2.03 1.91 17.10
CA ILE A 102 2.99 2.00 18.19
C ILE A 102 3.30 3.47 18.44
N SER A 103 3.09 3.89 19.67
CA SER A 103 3.49 5.25 20.09
C SER A 103 5.01 5.30 20.17
N VAL A 104 5.60 6.33 19.58
CA VAL A 104 7.04 6.56 19.61
C VAL A 104 7.33 7.93 20.21
N SER A 105 8.49 8.07 20.85
CA SER A 105 8.99 9.38 21.25
C SER A 105 9.15 10.26 20.02
N ASP A 106 8.79 11.55 20.14
CA ASP A 106 9.03 12.50 19.06
C ASP A 106 10.52 12.67 18.77
N GLU A 107 11.43 12.28 19.66
CA GLU A 107 12.88 12.34 19.44
C GLU A 107 13.47 11.07 18.81
N LEU A 108 12.62 10.09 18.48
CA LEU A 108 13.10 8.80 17.97
C LEU A 108 13.92 9.00 16.68
N PRO A 109 15.18 8.51 16.62
CA PRO A 109 16.00 8.69 15.43
C PRO A 109 15.41 8.03 14.19
N ALA A 110 15.57 8.66 13.03
CA ALA A 110 15.10 8.10 11.75
C ALA A 110 15.56 6.67 11.49
N ALA A 111 16.79 6.32 11.90
CA ALA A 111 17.32 4.97 11.78
C ALA A 111 16.49 3.94 12.56
N VAL A 112 16.00 4.28 13.76
CA VAL A 112 15.16 3.38 14.56
C VAL A 112 13.80 3.18 13.90
N ILE A 113 13.23 4.23 13.32
CA ILE A 113 11.97 4.14 12.54
C ILE A 113 12.14 3.21 11.33
N ARG A 114 13.27 3.30 10.62
CA ARG A 114 13.56 2.38 9.50
C ARG A 114 13.73 0.94 10.00
N ASN A 115 14.44 0.72 11.10
CA ASN A 115 14.63 -0.61 11.69
C ASN A 115 13.30 -1.26 12.11
N LEU A 116 12.31 -0.47 12.54
CA LEU A 116 10.96 -0.98 12.81
C LEU A 116 10.29 -1.57 11.56
N ALA A 117 10.52 -0.97 10.39
CA ALA A 117 9.99 -1.48 9.12
C ALA A 117 10.81 -2.67 8.60
N ASP A 118 12.13 -2.63 8.76
CA ASP A 118 13.09 -3.56 8.16
C ASP A 118 12.87 -5.02 8.60
N PRO A 119 12.54 -5.96 7.69
CA PRO A 119 12.33 -7.36 8.04
C PRO A 119 13.59 -8.08 8.56
N GLY A 120 14.80 -7.59 8.23
CA GLY A 120 16.07 -8.13 8.71
C GLY A 120 16.51 -7.59 10.07
N ALA A 121 15.87 -6.52 10.56
CA ALA A 121 16.22 -5.90 11.83
C ALA A 121 15.49 -6.54 13.02
N SER A 122 16.23 -6.67 14.12
CA SER A 122 15.71 -7.03 15.45
C SER A 122 15.81 -5.82 16.38
N LEU A 123 14.95 -5.73 17.41
CA LEU A 123 14.92 -4.59 18.34
C LEU A 123 16.02 -4.61 19.41
N GLY A 124 16.89 -5.63 19.44
CA GLY A 124 17.91 -5.76 20.49
C GLY A 124 17.28 -5.91 21.88
N ALA A 125 18.08 -5.71 22.94
CA ALA A 125 17.66 -5.98 24.32
C ALA A 125 16.75 -4.91 24.94
N GLU A 126 16.80 -3.66 24.44
CA GLU A 126 15.92 -2.58 24.91
C GLU A 126 15.72 -1.57 23.78
N PRO A 127 14.54 -1.47 23.17
CA PRO A 127 14.30 -0.39 22.26
C PRO A 127 13.86 0.86 23.03
N PRO A 128 14.63 1.97 22.99
CA PRO A 128 14.26 3.19 23.68
C PRO A 128 13.05 3.85 23.01
N GLY A 129 12.16 4.42 23.83
CA GLY A 129 11.19 5.41 23.37
C GLY A 129 9.88 4.89 22.79
N PHE A 130 9.47 3.65 23.08
CA PHE A 130 8.08 3.23 22.86
C PHE A 130 7.17 3.71 24.00
N GLY A 131 5.97 4.16 23.62
CA GLY A 131 4.92 4.52 24.56
C GLY A 131 4.17 3.28 25.07
N PRO A 132 2.89 3.41 25.44
CA PRO A 132 2.10 2.29 25.96
C PRO A 132 1.95 1.17 24.91
N GLU A 133 1.37 0.05 25.36
CA GLU A 133 1.13 -1.14 24.55
C GLU A 133 0.57 -0.82 23.14
N PRO A 134 1.07 -1.49 22.08
CA PRO A 134 0.57 -1.30 20.73
C PRO A 134 -0.93 -1.50 20.61
N LEU A 135 -1.58 -0.63 19.83
CA LEU A 135 -3.04 -0.69 19.61
C LEU A 135 -3.35 -1.13 18.18
N PRO A 136 -4.47 -1.84 17.93
CA PRO A 136 -4.93 -2.12 16.57
C PRO A 136 -5.04 -0.84 15.74
N ALA A 137 -4.41 -0.83 14.58
CA ALA A 137 -4.51 0.26 13.62
C ALA A 137 -5.90 0.25 12.97
N LYS A 138 -6.48 1.44 12.78
CA LYS A 138 -7.82 1.66 12.21
C LYS A 138 -7.81 2.86 11.27
N GLY A 139 -8.82 2.95 10.40
CA GLY A 139 -9.04 4.10 9.52
C GLY A 139 -7.80 4.46 8.69
N GLY A 140 -7.47 5.75 8.64
CA GLY A 140 -6.31 6.26 7.90
C GLY A 140 -4.97 5.66 8.32
N ALA A 141 -4.79 5.27 9.59
CA ALA A 141 -3.56 4.62 10.04
C ALA A 141 -3.38 3.22 9.42
N LEU A 142 -4.46 2.44 9.33
CA LEU A 142 -4.43 1.14 8.65
C LEU A 142 -4.27 1.32 7.12
N ALA A 143 -4.92 2.33 6.54
CA ALA A 143 -4.78 2.67 5.13
C ALA A 143 -3.35 3.09 4.79
N ALA A 144 -2.59 3.73 5.69
CA ALA A 144 -1.19 4.07 5.46
C ALA A 144 -0.31 2.83 5.19
N VAL A 145 -0.54 1.73 5.93
CA VAL A 145 0.16 0.46 5.70
C VAL A 145 -0.26 -0.19 4.38
N ALA A 146 -1.57 -0.15 4.05
CA ALA A 146 -2.07 -0.64 2.77
C ALA A 146 -1.51 0.18 1.59
N LEU A 147 -1.40 1.49 1.72
CA LEU A 147 -0.81 2.36 0.72
C LEU A 147 0.67 2.08 0.52
N ALA A 148 1.44 1.86 1.60
CA ALA A 148 2.84 1.45 1.51
C ALA A 148 2.98 0.12 0.74
N LYS A 149 2.11 -0.87 1.03
CA LYS A 149 2.07 -2.13 0.30
C LYS A 149 1.75 -1.93 -1.20
N LEU A 150 0.75 -1.11 -1.53
CA LEU A 150 0.43 -0.76 -2.92
C LEU A 150 1.58 -0.02 -3.63
N ALA A 151 2.36 0.74 -2.87
CA ALA A 151 3.56 1.41 -3.36
C ALA A 151 4.78 0.48 -3.47
N SER A 152 4.64 -0.83 -3.19
CA SER A 152 5.76 -1.79 -3.17
C SER A 152 6.87 -1.40 -2.18
N LEU A 153 6.48 -0.74 -1.09
CA LEU A 153 7.32 -0.40 0.06
C LEU A 153 7.06 -1.43 1.16
N LEU A 154 7.99 -1.55 2.12
CA LEU A 154 7.80 -2.25 3.37
C LEU A 154 6.49 -1.77 4.02
N PRO A 155 5.65 -2.68 4.52
CA PRO A 155 4.29 -2.37 4.96
C PRO A 155 4.31 -1.76 6.38
N ALA A 156 4.90 -0.57 6.48
CA ALA A 156 5.02 0.23 7.67
C ALA A 156 5.05 1.74 7.32
N ALA A 157 4.44 2.56 8.17
CA ALA A 157 4.36 4.00 7.98
C ALA A 157 4.56 4.74 9.31
N LEU A 158 5.20 5.90 9.23
CA LEU A 158 5.13 6.89 10.29
C LEU A 158 3.90 7.76 10.05
N VAL A 159 3.05 7.92 11.06
CA VAL A 159 1.81 8.68 10.96
C VAL A 159 1.69 9.75 12.04
N LEU A 160 1.19 10.91 11.65
CA LEU A 160 0.68 11.94 12.54
C LEU A 160 -0.84 12.01 12.38
N ARG A 161 -1.60 12.03 13.48
CA ARG A 161 -3.05 12.28 13.39
C ARG A 161 -3.31 13.73 13.02
N ALA A 162 -4.21 13.94 12.07
CA ALA A 162 -4.68 15.27 11.71
C ALA A 162 -6.10 15.48 12.25
N GLY A 163 -6.33 16.58 12.97
CA GLY A 163 -7.68 17.00 13.33
C GLY A 163 -8.51 17.35 12.09
N LYS A 164 -9.84 17.48 12.23
CA LYS A 164 -10.72 17.83 11.11
C LYS A 164 -10.32 19.16 10.45
N SER A 165 -10.08 20.20 11.25
CA SER A 165 -9.66 21.51 10.74
C SER A 165 -8.28 21.47 10.05
N GLU A 166 -7.32 20.75 10.64
CA GLU A 166 -6.00 20.56 10.04
C GLU A 166 -6.09 19.82 8.71
N THR A 167 -6.92 18.77 8.63
CA THR A 167 -7.14 18.01 7.39
C THR A 167 -7.63 18.91 6.26
N VAL A 168 -8.57 19.82 6.54
CA VAL A 168 -9.06 20.80 5.56
C VAL A 168 -7.93 21.75 5.10
N LEU A 169 -7.10 22.21 6.04
CA LEU A 169 -5.96 23.06 5.71
C LEU A 169 -4.92 22.32 4.87
N PHE A 170 -4.51 21.12 5.29
CA PHE A 170 -3.54 20.28 4.58
C PHE A 170 -4.00 19.94 3.16
N ALA A 171 -5.29 19.62 2.99
CA ALA A 171 -5.85 19.35 1.66
C ALA A 171 -5.83 20.57 0.72
N ARG A 172 -5.78 21.80 1.26
CA ARG A 172 -5.72 23.05 0.48
C ARG A 172 -4.31 23.53 0.18
N ARG A 173 -3.28 22.97 0.84
CA ARG A 173 -1.89 23.46 0.68
C ARG A 173 -1.34 23.24 -0.73
N GLY A 174 -1.85 22.25 -1.47
CA GLY A 174 -1.43 21.94 -2.84
C GLY A 174 -0.04 21.29 -2.94
N ASP A 175 0.71 21.20 -1.85
CA ASP A 175 2.03 20.56 -1.75
C ASP A 175 1.97 19.12 -1.18
N LEU A 176 0.76 18.61 -0.89
CA LEU A 176 0.52 17.27 -0.36
C LEU A 176 -0.38 16.47 -1.29
N ALA A 177 0.02 15.24 -1.58
CA ALA A 177 -0.89 14.27 -2.17
C ALA A 177 -2.01 13.94 -1.15
N VAL A 178 -3.25 13.88 -1.62
CA VAL A 178 -4.44 13.64 -0.77
C VAL A 178 -5.19 12.42 -1.30
N ILE A 179 -5.53 11.49 -0.42
CA ILE A 179 -6.31 10.31 -0.78
C ILE A 179 -7.28 9.91 0.33
N ASP A 180 -8.44 9.37 -0.06
CA ASP A 180 -9.38 8.75 0.88
C ASP A 180 -8.97 7.31 1.19
N ALA A 181 -9.04 6.92 2.47
CA ALA A 181 -8.73 5.58 2.94
C ALA A 181 -9.55 4.50 2.21
N SER A 182 -10.81 4.80 1.88
CA SER A 182 -11.68 3.91 1.11
C SER A 182 -11.14 3.59 -0.29
N ALA A 183 -10.50 4.55 -0.97
CA ALA A 183 -9.87 4.33 -2.27
C ALA A 183 -8.63 3.40 -2.14
N VAL A 184 -7.84 3.58 -1.08
CA VAL A 184 -6.71 2.71 -0.75
C VAL A 184 -7.18 1.28 -0.49
N PHE A 185 -8.17 1.10 0.39
CA PHE A 185 -8.70 -0.23 0.72
C PHE A 185 -9.35 -0.92 -0.47
N LYS A 186 -10.12 -0.19 -1.28
CA LYS A 186 -10.70 -0.72 -2.51
C LYS A 186 -9.62 -1.23 -3.45
N ARG A 187 -8.51 -0.48 -3.59
CA ARG A 187 -7.38 -0.90 -4.42
C ARG A 187 -6.67 -2.12 -3.85
N ASP A 188 -6.35 -2.13 -2.54
CA ASP A 188 -5.67 -3.24 -1.89
C ASP A 188 -6.50 -4.53 -1.97
N ALA A 189 -7.82 -4.46 -1.73
CA ALA A 189 -8.72 -5.60 -1.89
C ALA A 189 -8.76 -6.12 -3.34
N ALA A 190 -8.68 -5.24 -4.35
CA ALA A 190 -8.61 -5.65 -5.75
C ALA A 190 -7.30 -6.40 -6.08
N THR A 191 -6.20 -6.15 -5.36
CA THR A 191 -4.94 -6.90 -5.52
C THR A 191 -4.95 -8.26 -4.82
N ALA A 192 -5.87 -8.50 -3.89
CA ALA A 192 -5.91 -9.74 -3.11
C ALA A 192 -6.51 -10.93 -3.88
N GLY A 193 -7.27 -10.66 -4.95
CA GLY A 193 -7.87 -11.70 -5.79
C GLY A 193 -6.88 -12.21 -6.83
N LEU A 194 -6.38 -13.44 -6.64
CA LEU A 194 -5.57 -14.16 -7.62
C LEU A 194 -6.44 -15.14 -8.39
N GLU A 195 -6.37 -15.09 -9.72
CA GLU A 195 -7.01 -16.05 -10.60
C GLU A 195 -5.96 -16.95 -11.24
N ARG A 196 -6.24 -18.25 -11.27
CA ARG A 196 -5.40 -19.21 -11.97
C ARG A 196 -5.57 -19.01 -13.47
N VAL A 197 -4.51 -18.59 -14.16
CA VAL A 197 -4.56 -18.28 -15.60
C VAL A 197 -3.86 -19.32 -16.47
N ALA A 198 -2.89 -20.05 -15.94
CA ALA A 198 -2.21 -21.11 -16.68
C ALA A 198 -1.72 -22.24 -15.78
N GLU A 199 -1.50 -23.39 -16.39
CA GLU A 199 -0.90 -24.57 -15.78
C GLU A 199 -0.07 -25.33 -16.83
N ALA A 200 1.15 -25.73 -16.45
CA ALA A 200 1.97 -26.62 -17.26
C ALA A 200 2.66 -27.68 -16.38
N ARG A 201 2.84 -28.90 -16.90
CA ARG A 201 3.71 -29.89 -16.27
C ARG A 201 5.16 -29.52 -16.59
N VAL A 202 6.00 -29.38 -15.56
CA VAL A 202 7.41 -29.02 -15.69
C VAL A 202 8.23 -30.00 -14.84
N PRO A 203 8.64 -31.16 -15.40
CA PRO A 203 9.42 -32.14 -14.65
C PRO A 203 10.74 -31.54 -14.16
N LEU A 204 10.99 -31.64 -12.85
CA LEU A 204 12.24 -31.22 -12.21
C LEU A 204 13.07 -32.44 -11.82
N ALA A 205 14.38 -32.26 -11.65
CA ALA A 205 15.33 -33.34 -11.37
C ALA A 205 14.92 -34.26 -10.20
N ASP A 206 14.38 -33.68 -9.12
CA ASP A 206 13.89 -34.41 -7.94
C ASP A 206 12.36 -34.41 -7.81
N ALA A 207 11.62 -33.95 -8.83
CA ALA A 207 10.16 -33.86 -8.84
C ALA A 207 9.57 -33.97 -10.26
N GLU A 208 9.53 -35.19 -10.80
CA GLU A 208 9.07 -35.50 -12.17
C GLU A 208 7.58 -35.20 -12.44
N ASN A 209 6.80 -35.01 -11.37
CA ASN A 209 5.38 -34.68 -11.41
C ASN A 209 5.09 -33.21 -11.05
N ALA A 210 6.11 -32.35 -10.99
CA ALA A 210 5.93 -30.93 -10.67
C ALA A 210 5.07 -30.21 -11.73
N ARG A 211 4.26 -29.26 -11.24
CA ARG A 211 3.34 -28.45 -12.05
C ARG A 211 3.60 -27.00 -11.77
N LEU A 212 3.83 -26.23 -12.81
CA LEU A 212 3.94 -24.79 -12.70
C LEU A 212 2.56 -24.18 -12.93
N ILE A 213 2.04 -23.51 -11.91
CA ILE A 213 0.72 -22.85 -11.93
C ILE A 213 0.94 -21.34 -11.91
N ALA A 214 0.41 -20.64 -12.90
CA ALA A 214 0.45 -19.19 -12.95
C ALA A 214 -0.86 -18.59 -12.42
N PHE A 215 -0.73 -17.63 -11.52
CA PHE A 215 -1.80 -16.84 -10.94
C PHE A 215 -1.64 -15.38 -11.34
N ARG A 216 -2.70 -14.76 -11.85
CA ARG A 216 -2.72 -13.33 -12.19
C ARG A 216 -3.72 -12.59 -11.30
N PRO A 217 -3.36 -11.44 -10.75
CA PRO A 217 -4.32 -10.58 -10.07
C PRO A 217 -5.31 -9.95 -11.07
N ARG A 218 -6.57 -9.74 -10.64
CA ARG A 218 -7.66 -9.23 -11.51
C ARG A 218 -7.40 -7.86 -12.14
N ASP A 219 -6.50 -7.09 -11.55
CA ASP A 219 -6.16 -5.73 -11.93
C ASP A 219 -4.96 -5.65 -12.89
N GLY A 220 -4.42 -6.80 -13.34
CA GLY A 220 -3.24 -6.84 -14.20
C GLY A 220 -1.92 -6.58 -13.45
N GLY A 221 -1.89 -6.75 -12.12
CA GLY A 221 -0.67 -6.73 -11.33
C GLY A 221 0.30 -7.89 -11.64
N PHE A 222 1.36 -8.02 -10.83
CA PHE A 222 2.39 -9.04 -11.04
C PHE A 222 1.82 -10.45 -10.97
N GLU A 223 2.29 -11.31 -11.87
CA GLU A 223 1.95 -12.73 -11.87
C GLU A 223 2.72 -13.47 -10.78
N HIS A 224 2.05 -14.44 -10.16
CA HIS A 224 2.63 -15.33 -9.15
C HIS A 224 2.71 -16.74 -9.71
N LEU A 225 3.83 -17.42 -9.48
CA LEU A 225 4.03 -18.81 -9.89
C LEU A 225 4.08 -19.73 -8.67
N ALA A 226 3.38 -20.85 -8.73
CA ALA A 226 3.51 -21.96 -7.79
C ALA A 226 4.12 -23.17 -8.51
N ILE A 227 4.98 -23.90 -7.81
CA ILE A 227 5.66 -25.13 -8.27
C ILE A 227 5.28 -26.26 -7.30
#